data_AF-A0A2N1NAH2-F1
#
_entry.id   AF-A0A2N1NAH2-F1
#
_cell.length_a   1.000
_cell.length_b   1.000
_cell.length_c   1.000
_cell.angle_alpha   90.00
_cell.angle_beta   90.00
_cell.angle_gamma   90.00
#
_symmetry.space_group_name_H-M   'P 1'
#
loop_
_entity.id
_entity.type
_entity.pdbx_description
1 polymer ?
#
loop_
_entity_poly.entity_id
_entity_poly.type
_entity_poly.pdbx_seq_one_letter_code
_entity_poly.pdbx_strand_id
1 'polypeptide(L)'
;MTIQSKKTSTTRGTRGTRGTTRGSGSSDSIDIKSLWEQDKLKTATVDQLKTYVQTTGAKPARLKADLINQVEEYLSSKSSN
;
A
#
# COMPACT_ATOMS: atom_id res chain seq x y z
N MET A 1 39.17 -20.04 53.11
CA MET A 1 38.28 -20.80 52.21
C MET A 1 37.11 -19.89 51.84
N THR A 2 36.92 -19.67 50.54
CA THR A 2 36.10 -18.61 49.94
C THR A 2 34.62 -19.03 49.90
N ILE A 3 33.72 -18.24 50.50
CA ILE A 3 32.28 -18.42 50.36
C ILE A 3 31.75 -17.31 49.44
N GLN A 4 31.29 -17.72 48.27
CA GLN A 4 30.88 -16.87 47.15
C GLN A 4 29.53 -16.18 47.43
N SER A 5 29.51 -14.86 47.30
CA SER A 5 28.29 -14.04 47.29
C SER A 5 27.42 -14.39 46.08
N LYS A 6 26.22 -14.94 46.33
CA LYS A 6 25.20 -15.17 45.31
C LYS A 6 24.57 -13.82 44.93
N LYS A 7 25.11 -13.18 43.89
CA LYS A 7 24.54 -11.98 43.28
C LYS A 7 23.17 -12.28 42.66
N THR A 8 22.21 -11.45 43.04
CA THR A 8 20.89 -11.26 42.43
C THR A 8 21.00 -11.03 40.93
N SER A 9 20.20 -11.73 40.13
CA SER A 9 19.75 -11.26 38.82
C SER A 9 18.44 -11.95 38.48
N THR A 10 17.34 -11.43 39.05
CA THR A 10 16.01 -11.65 38.51
C THR A 10 15.95 -10.87 37.19
N THR A 11 16.41 -11.50 36.12
CA THR A 11 16.24 -11.00 34.77
C THR A 11 14.76 -11.16 34.43
N ARG A 12 13.99 -10.13 34.77
CA ARG A 12 12.64 -9.88 34.29
C ARG A 12 12.66 -10.07 32.78
N GLY A 13 12.03 -11.14 32.31
CA GLY A 13 11.85 -11.41 30.89
C GLY A 13 10.98 -10.33 30.27
N THR A 14 11.57 -9.19 29.91
CA THR A 14 11.03 -8.31 28.89
C THR A 14 11.18 -9.03 27.57
N ARG A 15 10.13 -9.79 27.26
CA ARG A 15 9.75 -10.31 25.96
C ARG A 15 10.05 -9.24 24.91
N GLY A 16 11.19 -9.39 24.27
CA GLY A 16 11.55 -8.61 23.09
C GLY A 16 10.62 -8.94 21.93
N THR A 17 10.65 -8.00 20.98
CA THR A 17 10.08 -8.04 19.62
C THR A 17 8.55 -8.08 19.56
N ARG A 18 7.87 -7.18 18.85
CA ARG A 18 8.15 -6.76 17.47
C ARG A 18 7.14 -5.67 17.07
N GLY A 19 7.61 -4.58 16.46
CA GLY A 19 6.74 -3.71 15.65
C GLY A 19 6.55 -2.28 16.14
N THR A 20 7.62 -1.49 16.24
CA THR A 20 7.52 -0.05 15.97
C THR A 20 7.61 0.14 14.45
N THR A 21 6.54 -0.19 13.71
CA THR A 21 6.39 0.38 12.37
C THR A 21 5.89 1.80 12.55
N ARG A 22 6.87 2.68 12.71
CA ARG A 22 6.95 4.02 12.12
C ARG A 22 5.60 4.53 11.61
N GLY A 23 5.05 5.49 12.32
CA GLY A 23 3.93 6.25 11.83
C GLY A 23 4.22 6.85 10.45
N SER A 24 3.13 7.12 9.74
CA SER A 24 2.84 8.40 9.13
C SER A 24 2.12 8.18 7.81
N GLY A 25 0.82 8.53 7.82
CA GLY A 25 0.16 9.22 6.72
C GLY A 25 0.30 8.64 5.34
N SER A 26 -0.71 7.89 4.92
CA SER A 26 -1.68 8.41 3.96
C SER A 26 -2.75 7.35 3.82
N SER A 27 -3.97 7.80 3.57
CA SER A 27 -5.12 7.00 3.20
C SER A 27 -4.76 5.74 2.43
N ASP A 28 -5.48 4.65 2.68
CA ASP A 28 -5.57 3.41 1.87
C ASP A 28 -6.06 3.66 0.41
N SER A 29 -5.73 4.82 -0.14
CA SER A 29 -5.87 5.20 -1.53
C SER A 29 -4.76 4.47 -2.29
N ILE A 30 -4.99 3.20 -2.62
CA ILE A 30 -4.16 2.49 -3.58
C ILE A 30 -4.04 3.37 -4.84
N ASP A 31 -2.84 3.91 -5.06
CA ASP A 31 -2.53 4.75 -6.20
C ASP A 31 -2.65 3.93 -7.49
N ILE A 32 -3.73 4.17 -8.24
CA ILE A 32 -3.97 3.55 -9.54
C ILE A 32 -2.79 3.76 -10.49
N LYS A 33 -2.11 4.91 -10.39
CA LYS A 33 -0.89 5.20 -11.15
C LYS A 33 0.25 4.24 -10.82
N SER A 34 0.49 3.94 -9.54
CA SER A 34 1.53 2.99 -9.14
C SER A 34 1.21 1.56 -9.55
N LEU A 35 -0.07 1.18 -9.59
CA LEU A 35 -0.49 -0.11 -10.14
C LEU A 35 -0.25 -0.19 -11.65
N TRP A 36 -0.40 0.92 -12.38
CA TRP A 36 -0.14 0.98 -13.81
C TRP A 36 1.34 0.81 -14.14
N GLU A 37 2.22 1.53 -13.44
CA GLU A 37 3.67 1.43 -13.62
C GLU A 37 4.21 0.01 -13.32
N GLN A 38 3.48 -0.77 -12.53
CA GLN A 38 3.83 -2.16 -12.20
C GLN A 38 3.11 -3.21 -13.07
N ASP A 39 2.34 -2.81 -14.08
CA ASP A 39 1.46 -3.70 -14.89
C ASP A 39 0.43 -4.48 -14.05
N LYS A 40 0.06 -3.94 -12.88
CA LYS A 40 -0.86 -4.54 -11.89
C LYS A 40 -2.24 -3.91 -11.91
N LEU A 41 -2.62 -3.19 -12.97
CA LEU A 41 -3.96 -2.62 -13.07
C LEU A 41 -5.07 -3.67 -13.00
N LYS A 42 -4.78 -4.89 -13.47
CA LYS A 42 -5.70 -6.05 -13.40
C LYS A 42 -6.05 -6.44 -11.97
N THR A 43 -5.14 -6.20 -11.01
CA THR A 43 -5.35 -6.47 -9.58
C THR A 43 -6.09 -5.33 -8.87
N ALA A 44 -6.22 -4.15 -9.50
CA ALA A 44 -7.03 -3.07 -8.97
C ALA A 44 -8.50 -3.50 -8.83
N THR A 45 -9.17 -2.96 -7.82
CA THR A 45 -10.62 -3.16 -7.68
C THR A 45 -11.37 -2.28 -8.67
N VAL A 46 -12.58 -2.74 -9.05
CA VAL A 46 -13.46 -1.97 -9.94
C VAL A 46 -13.78 -0.60 -9.35
N ASP A 47 -13.96 -0.51 -8.04
CA ASP A 47 -14.27 0.72 -7.33
C ASP A 47 -13.15 1.75 -7.49
N GLN A 48 -11.89 1.35 -7.22
CA GLN A 48 -10.72 2.22 -7.38
C GLN A 48 -10.54 2.74 -8.81
N LEU A 49 -10.75 1.86 -9.81
CA LEU A 49 -10.69 2.26 -11.21
C LEU A 49 -11.79 3.28 -11.54
N LYS A 50 -13.02 3.07 -11.05
CA LYS A 50 -14.13 4.03 -11.24
C LYS A 50 -13.84 5.36 -10.57
N THR A 51 -13.36 5.35 -9.32
CA THR A 51 -13.00 6.57 -8.60
C THR A 51 -11.95 7.35 -9.38
N TYR A 52 -10.91 6.68 -9.88
CA TYR A 52 -9.87 7.34 -10.67
C TYR A 52 -10.42 7.94 -11.96
N VAL A 53 -11.20 7.17 -12.75
CA VAL A 53 -11.84 7.68 -13.98
C VAL A 53 -12.80 8.85 -13.70
N GLN A 54 -13.50 8.83 -12.56
CA GLN A 54 -14.33 9.95 -12.13
C GLN A 54 -13.49 11.16 -11.75
N THR A 55 -12.35 10.99 -11.08
CA THR A 55 -11.44 12.10 -10.74
C THR A 55 -10.82 12.75 -11.97
N THR A 56 -10.66 12.00 -13.06
CA THR A 56 -10.19 12.54 -14.35
C THR A 56 -11.29 13.24 -15.14
N GLY A 57 -12.53 13.27 -14.63
CA GLY A 57 -13.70 13.89 -15.27
C GLY A 57 -14.32 13.03 -16.39
N ALA A 58 -13.86 11.79 -16.55
CA ALA A 58 -14.39 10.85 -17.51
C ALA A 58 -15.53 10.01 -16.91
N LYS A 59 -16.45 9.55 -17.77
CA LYS A 59 -17.54 8.67 -17.34
C LYS A 59 -17.00 7.24 -17.18
N PRO A 60 -17.07 6.64 -15.98
CA PRO A 60 -16.60 5.29 -15.78
C PRO A 60 -17.41 4.29 -16.60
N ALA A 61 -16.70 3.38 -17.24
CA ALA A 61 -17.32 2.28 -17.95
C ALA A 61 -18.04 1.29 -17.02
N ARG A 62 -18.94 0.50 -17.61
CA ARG A 62 -19.70 -0.54 -16.90
C ARG A 62 -18.87 -1.79 -16.63
N LEU A 63 -17.94 -2.12 -17.52
CA LEU A 63 -17.14 -3.34 -17.46
C LEU A 63 -15.75 -3.05 -16.86
N LYS A 64 -15.22 -3.99 -16.08
CA LYS A 64 -13.88 -3.86 -15.49
C LYS A 64 -12.78 -3.74 -16.55
N ALA A 65 -12.85 -4.54 -17.60
CA ALA A 65 -11.86 -4.52 -18.68
C ALA A 65 -11.83 -3.16 -19.39
N ASP A 66 -13.00 -2.58 -19.64
CA ASP A 66 -13.12 -1.27 -20.27
C ASP A 66 -12.60 -0.15 -19.35
N LEU A 67 -12.85 -0.25 -18.04
CA LEU A 67 -12.25 0.65 -17.04
C LEU A 67 -10.72 0.57 -17.03
N ILE A 68 -10.14 -0.63 -17.11
CA ILE A 68 -8.69 -0.81 -17.19
C ILE A 68 -8.15 -0.11 -18.42
N ASN A 69 -8.72 -0.37 -19.61
CA ASN A 69 -8.30 0.26 -20.85
C ASN A 69 -8.42 1.79 -20.78
N GLN A 70 -9.52 2.33 -20.25
CA GLN A 70 -9.69 3.77 -20.07
C GLN A 70 -8.60 4.38 -19.18
N VAL A 71 -8.27 3.72 -18.07
CA VAL A 71 -7.22 4.18 -17.17
C VAL A 71 -5.84 4.07 -17.82
N GLU A 72 -5.57 2.98 -18.53
CA GLU A 72 -4.31 2.79 -19.28
C GLU A 72 -4.14 3.85 -20.37
N GLU A 73 -5.17 4.11 -21.17
CA GLU A 73 -5.14 5.16 -22.19
C GLU A 73 -4.91 6.53 -21.56
N TYR A 74 -5.58 6.82 -20.43
CA TYR A 74 -5.45 8.11 -19.77
C TYR A 74 -4.05 8.32 -19.17
N LEU A 75 -3.48 7.28 -18.55
CA LEU A 75 -2.13 7.32 -17.99
C LEU A 75 -1.05 7.32 -19.09
N SER A 76 -1.24 6.53 -20.15
CA SER A 76 -0.36 6.48 -21.32
C SER A 76 -0.34 7.81 -22.09
N SER A 77 -1.51 8.38 -22.36
CA SER A 77 -1.65 9.68 -23.02
C SER A 77 -0.98 10.80 -22.21
N LYS A 78 -1.09 10.76 -20.89
CA LYS A 78 -0.50 11.77 -19.99
C LYS A 78 1.01 11.56 -19.76
N SER A 79 1.54 10.37 -20.03
CA SER A 79 2.98 10.07 -19.93
C SER A 79 3.76 10.48 -21.18
N SER A 80 3.08 10.79 -22.28
CA SER A 80 3.70 11.08 -23.58
C SER A 80 3.77 12.58 -23.92
N ASN A 81 3.53 13.46 -22.94
CA ASN A 81 3.55 14.92 -23.09
C ASN A 81 4.35 15.57 -21.95
#